data_AF-A0A965Z2U6-F1
#
_entry.id   AF-A0A965Z2U6-F1
#
_cell.length_a   1.000
_cell.length_b   1.000
_cell.length_c   1.000
_cell.angle_alpha   90.00
_cell.angle_beta   90.00
_cell.angle_gamma   90.00
#
_symmetry.space_group_name_H-M   'P 1'
#
loop_
_entity.id
_entity.type
_entity.pdbx_description
1 polymer ?
#
loop_
_entity_poly.entity_id
_entity_poly.type
_entity_poly.pdbx_seq_one_letter_code
_entity_poly.pdbx_strand_id
1 'polypeptide(L)'
;MQQLRQAAARERRAPIYWWLLLMVATGGALVWAVHGHSRPGAFFVAVLLGAAWAAPLVALRSLMAPPRAKKPAPAPGAGSFADWLTQARMLGRVLLYYQDNPELPVDVQQEIRAAREDLRDVLRAHPLRDDLERVCARVRDGAVRDVKEWFAREYRRDIRELANEYEQTAAAGMDADKRMVALRQAVGKAAAMMSRNCMPRMLERERLACAVDCAWLAVQGVVAGPEHVSPVDLVEMLVIEWSDFSEPWMPATALRRALSRLDRADARPAPPEPPPPPELTAAAAPERGDVVIRNGKRYRRVRVRRKHRRPHRHLWNRGLSLADVFLSFGQWLRYSIRAWMLYR
;
A
#
# COMPACT_ATOMS: atom_id res chain seq x y z
N MET A 1 -3.86 -22.31 9.81
CA MET A 1 -2.39 -22.38 9.56
C MET A 1 -1.99 -23.23 8.36
N GLN A 2 -2.21 -24.56 8.32
CA GLN A 2 -1.77 -25.38 7.17
C GLN A 2 -2.34 -24.88 5.83
N GLN A 3 -3.63 -24.54 5.75
CA GLN A 3 -4.25 -23.96 4.55
C GLN A 3 -3.59 -22.65 4.07
N LEU A 4 -3.15 -21.77 4.99
CA LEU A 4 -2.43 -20.54 4.63
C LEU A 4 -1.02 -20.85 4.12
N ARG A 5 -0.33 -21.82 4.73
CA ARG A 5 0.95 -22.33 4.22
C ARG A 5 0.78 -23.02 2.86
N GLN A 6 -0.35 -23.70 2.62
CA GLN A 6 -0.69 -24.31 1.33
C GLN A 6 -1.03 -23.27 0.27
N ALA A 7 -1.71 -22.17 0.60
CA ALA A 7 -1.92 -21.03 -0.30
C ALA A 7 -0.57 -20.40 -0.70
N ALA A 8 0.27 -20.05 0.27
CA ALA A 8 1.64 -19.54 0.02
C ALA A 8 2.56 -20.56 -0.70
N ALA A 9 2.23 -21.86 -0.66
CA ALA A 9 2.91 -22.94 -1.39
C ALA A 9 2.23 -23.34 -2.71
N ARG A 10 1.10 -22.71 -3.07
CA ARG A 10 0.52 -22.70 -4.43
C ARG A 10 1.14 -21.55 -5.26
N GLU A 11 1.50 -20.43 -4.62
CA GLU A 11 2.42 -19.40 -5.16
C GLU A 11 3.88 -19.89 -5.28
N ARG A 12 4.10 -21.12 -5.77
CA ARG A 12 5.44 -21.56 -6.17
C ARG A 12 5.91 -20.67 -7.31
N ARG A 13 7.18 -20.26 -7.27
CA ARG A 13 7.81 -19.57 -8.42
C ARG A 13 7.98 -20.50 -9.64
N ALA A 14 7.77 -21.82 -9.49
CA ALA A 14 7.88 -22.79 -10.57
C ALA A 14 7.01 -22.46 -11.80
N PRO A 15 5.67 -22.27 -11.72
CA PRO A 15 4.88 -21.80 -12.86
C PRO A 15 5.35 -20.46 -13.44
N ILE A 16 5.86 -19.52 -12.64
CA ILE A 16 6.38 -18.23 -13.13
C ILE A 16 7.67 -18.44 -13.93
N TYR A 17 8.63 -19.21 -13.40
CA TYR A 17 9.87 -19.53 -14.12
C TYR A 17 9.63 -20.43 -15.34
N TRP A 18 8.66 -21.35 -15.28
CA TRP A 18 8.26 -22.18 -16.41
C TRP A 18 7.60 -21.34 -17.52
N TRP A 19 6.70 -20.42 -17.15
CA TRP A 19 6.10 -19.48 -18.09
C TRP A 19 7.13 -18.52 -18.69
N LEU A 20 8.10 -18.03 -17.91
CA LEU A 20 9.23 -17.23 -18.40
C LEU A 20 10.13 -18.03 -19.35
N LEU A 21 10.45 -19.29 -19.05
CA LEU A 21 11.26 -20.16 -19.90
C LEU A 21 10.53 -20.47 -21.22
N LEU A 22 9.22 -20.72 -21.16
CA LEU A 22 8.37 -20.93 -22.35
C LEU A 22 8.22 -19.64 -23.18
N MET A 23 8.12 -18.47 -22.54
CA MET A 23 8.20 -17.14 -23.16
C MET A 23 9.54 -16.90 -23.87
N VAL A 24 10.67 -17.27 -23.25
CA VAL A 24 12.01 -17.12 -23.84
C VAL A 24 12.19 -18.08 -25.02
N ALA A 25 11.76 -19.34 -24.89
CA ALA A 25 11.85 -20.32 -25.97
C ALA A 25 11.00 -19.93 -27.18
N THR A 26 9.72 -19.59 -26.97
CA THR A 26 8.80 -19.19 -28.05
C THR A 26 9.14 -17.83 -28.65
N GLY A 27 9.50 -16.84 -27.82
CA GLY A 27 9.95 -15.53 -28.27
C GLY A 27 11.28 -15.59 -29.04
N GLY A 28 12.24 -16.40 -28.58
CA GLY A 28 13.51 -16.64 -29.27
C GLY A 28 13.31 -17.30 -30.63
N ALA A 29 12.47 -18.34 -30.71
CA ALA A 29 12.12 -18.99 -31.97
C ALA A 29 11.43 -18.02 -32.95
N LEU A 30 10.54 -17.16 -32.46
CA LEU A 30 9.88 -16.13 -33.26
C LEU A 30 10.87 -15.10 -33.81
N VAL A 31 11.78 -14.58 -32.98
CA VAL A 31 12.83 -13.64 -33.41
C VAL A 31 13.74 -14.28 -34.45
N TRP A 32 14.13 -15.55 -34.27
CA TRP A 32 14.97 -16.29 -35.22
C TRP A 32 14.29 -16.50 -36.57
N ALA A 33 13.02 -16.95 -36.58
CA ALA A 33 12.23 -17.14 -37.80
C ALA A 33 12.01 -15.82 -38.57
N VAL A 34 11.79 -14.71 -37.85
CA VAL A 34 11.69 -13.37 -38.46
C VAL A 34 13.06 -12.87 -38.94
N HIS A 35 14.17 -13.20 -38.27
CA HIS A 35 15.52 -12.77 -38.67
C HIS A 35 15.93 -13.32 -40.05
N GLY A 36 15.53 -14.55 -40.37
CA GLY A 36 15.72 -15.13 -41.70
C GLY A 36 14.98 -14.40 -42.83
N HIS A 37 13.93 -13.63 -42.50
CA HIS A 37 13.13 -12.86 -43.46
C HIS A 37 13.47 -11.36 -43.46
N SER A 38 13.71 -10.75 -42.29
CA SER A 38 14.13 -9.36 -42.18
C SER A 38 14.84 -9.06 -40.85
N ARG A 39 16.09 -8.59 -40.93
CA ARG A 39 16.85 -8.08 -39.78
C ARG A 39 16.15 -6.95 -39.00
N PRO A 40 15.60 -5.88 -39.64
CA PRO A 40 14.90 -4.83 -38.89
C PRO A 40 13.57 -5.30 -38.28
N GLY A 41 12.85 -6.23 -38.93
CA GLY A 41 11.65 -6.84 -38.37
C GLY A 41 11.95 -7.65 -37.11
N ALA A 42 13.03 -8.45 -37.13
CA ALA A 42 13.47 -9.22 -35.97
C ALA A 42 13.88 -8.33 -34.80
N PHE A 43 14.58 -7.21 -35.05
CA PHE A 43 14.91 -6.22 -34.02
C PHE A 43 13.64 -5.62 -33.40
N PHE A 44 12.66 -5.21 -34.21
CA PHE A 44 11.39 -4.67 -33.70
C PHE A 44 10.59 -5.70 -32.89
N VAL A 45 10.53 -6.96 -33.33
CA VAL A 45 9.89 -8.06 -32.58
C VAL A 45 10.64 -8.33 -31.26
N ALA A 46 11.97 -8.29 -31.24
CA ALA A 46 12.76 -8.46 -30.02
C ALA A 46 12.52 -7.31 -29.02
N VAL A 47 12.38 -6.06 -29.48
CA VAL A 47 12.04 -4.90 -28.62
C VAL A 47 10.62 -5.05 -28.06
N LEU A 48 9.64 -5.49 -28.86
CA LEU A 48 8.28 -5.75 -28.38
C LEU A 48 8.22 -6.89 -27.37
N LEU A 49 8.96 -7.98 -27.59
CA LEU A 49 9.11 -9.06 -26.61
C LEU A 49 9.76 -8.58 -25.32
N GLY A 50 10.85 -7.81 -25.40
CA GLY A 50 11.50 -7.21 -24.23
C GLY A 50 10.57 -6.32 -23.42
N ALA A 51 9.74 -5.50 -24.07
CA ALA A 51 8.70 -4.70 -23.41
C ALA A 51 7.61 -5.58 -22.78
N ALA A 52 7.18 -6.65 -23.47
CA ALA A 52 6.19 -7.61 -22.96
C ALA A 52 6.73 -8.48 -21.80
N TRP A 53 8.05 -8.69 -21.70
CA TRP A 53 8.71 -9.34 -20.56
C TRP A 53 8.91 -8.37 -19.39
N ALA A 54 9.23 -7.10 -19.68
CA ALA A 54 9.41 -6.08 -18.66
C ALA A 54 8.10 -5.76 -17.92
N ALA A 55 6.96 -5.68 -18.62
CA ALA A 55 5.70 -5.26 -18.02
C ALA A 55 5.22 -6.16 -16.85
N PRO A 56 5.20 -7.52 -16.95
CA PRO A 56 4.88 -8.39 -15.81
C PRO A 56 5.88 -8.28 -14.65
N LEU A 57 7.18 -8.12 -14.94
CA LEU A 57 8.21 -7.99 -13.91
C LEU A 57 8.12 -6.64 -13.16
N VAL A 58 7.79 -5.56 -13.88
CA VAL A 58 7.51 -4.24 -13.30
C VAL A 58 6.20 -4.27 -12.50
N ALA A 59 5.16 -4.95 -13.00
CA ALA A 59 3.90 -5.13 -12.29
C ALA A 59 4.11 -5.89 -10.96
N LEU A 60 4.80 -7.03 -10.97
CA LEU A 60 5.18 -7.77 -9.76
C LEU A 60 6.00 -6.90 -8.79
N ARG A 61 7.00 -6.16 -9.30
CA ARG A 61 7.81 -5.24 -8.48
C ARG A 61 7.00 -4.08 -7.89
N SER A 62 5.85 -3.72 -8.49
CA SER A 62 4.91 -2.72 -7.95
C SER A 62 3.90 -3.27 -6.93
N LEU A 63 3.98 -4.58 -6.62
CA LEU A 63 3.16 -5.28 -5.62
C LEU A 63 3.98 -5.85 -4.46
N MET A 64 5.32 -5.87 -4.58
CA MET A 64 6.20 -6.23 -3.46
C MET A 64 6.21 -5.13 -2.38
N ALA A 65 6.42 -5.53 -1.14
CA ALA A 65 6.69 -4.61 -0.03
C ALA A 65 7.77 -3.57 -0.38
N PRO A 66 7.58 -2.28 -0.02
CA PRO A 66 8.65 -1.28 -0.11
C PRO A 66 9.91 -1.74 0.63
N PRO A 67 11.12 -1.48 0.08
CA PRO A 67 12.36 -1.96 0.68
C PRO A 67 12.60 -1.25 2.03
N ARG A 68 12.43 -2.00 3.12
CA ARG A 68 12.56 -1.51 4.49
C ARG A 68 13.95 -0.91 4.76
N ALA A 69 14.01 0.14 5.59
CA ALA A 69 15.27 0.72 6.03
C ALA A 69 16.18 -0.29 6.77
N LYS A 70 17.49 -0.20 6.53
CA LYS A 70 18.51 -1.06 7.17
C LYS A 70 19.03 -0.51 8.51
N LYS A 71 18.83 0.78 8.76
CA LYS A 71 19.20 1.52 9.97
C LYS A 71 17.96 2.28 10.45
N PRO A 72 17.80 2.56 11.76
CA PRO A 72 16.78 3.49 12.24
C PRO A 72 17.00 4.89 11.64
N ALA A 73 16.01 5.77 11.78
CA ALA A 73 16.22 7.20 11.55
C ALA A 73 17.31 7.73 12.50
N PRO A 74 18.15 8.69 12.08
CA PRO A 74 19.03 9.38 13.02
C PRO A 74 18.21 10.15 14.06
N ALA A 75 18.77 10.33 15.26
CA ALA A 75 18.22 11.26 16.24
C ALA A 75 18.37 12.71 15.73
N PRO A 76 17.55 13.66 16.23
CA PRO A 76 17.74 15.08 15.97
C PRO A 76 19.18 15.52 16.29
N GLY A 77 19.76 16.38 15.46
CA GLY A 77 21.17 16.80 15.54
C GLY A 77 22.22 15.72 15.22
N ALA A 78 21.82 14.46 14.98
CA ALA A 78 22.72 13.36 14.66
C ALA A 78 22.63 12.90 13.18
N GLY A 79 23.55 12.04 12.75
CA GLY A 79 23.54 11.45 11.40
C GLY A 79 24.05 12.38 10.28
N SER A 80 24.53 11.76 9.20
CA SER A 80 25.08 12.48 8.05
C SER A 80 23.98 12.95 7.09
N PHE A 81 24.34 13.87 6.19
CA PHE A 81 23.50 14.25 5.04
C PHE A 81 23.02 13.02 4.24
N ALA A 82 23.86 11.99 4.08
CA ALA A 82 23.50 10.78 3.34
C ALA A 82 22.49 9.88 4.08
N ASP A 83 22.54 9.83 5.42
CA ASP A 83 21.54 9.10 6.21
C ASP A 83 20.17 9.81 6.14
N TRP A 84 20.15 11.15 6.27
CA TRP A 84 18.92 11.95 6.15
C TRP A 84 18.33 11.94 4.73
N LEU A 85 19.17 12.05 3.69
CA LEU A 85 18.75 11.90 2.29
C LEU A 85 18.18 10.49 2.02
N THR A 86 18.69 9.47 2.70
CA THR A 86 18.14 8.11 2.63
C THR A 86 16.79 8.02 3.33
N GLN A 87 16.63 8.62 4.51
CA GLN A 87 15.35 8.70 5.23
C GLN A 87 14.28 9.43 4.42
N ALA A 88 14.56 10.61 3.87
CA ALA A 88 13.63 11.37 3.02
C ALA A 88 13.14 10.53 1.82
N ARG A 89 14.05 9.77 1.19
CA ARG A 89 13.74 8.84 0.09
C ARG A 89 12.95 7.60 0.52
N MET A 90 13.02 7.18 1.78
CA MET A 90 12.16 6.12 2.31
C MET A 90 10.78 6.63 2.70
N LEU A 91 10.68 7.77 3.39
CA LEU A 91 9.41 8.42 3.71
C LEU A 91 8.59 8.71 2.44
N GLY A 92 9.23 9.24 1.39
CA GLY A 92 8.58 9.45 0.08
C GLY A 92 8.05 8.17 -0.59
N ARG A 93 8.58 6.99 -0.24
CA ARG A 93 8.06 5.67 -0.68
C ARG A 93 6.93 5.17 0.21
N VAL A 94 7.01 5.39 1.52
CA VAL A 94 5.96 5.04 2.49
C VAL A 94 4.70 5.87 2.23
N LEU A 95 4.84 7.18 2.02
CA LEU A 95 3.72 8.06 1.63
C LEU A 95 3.13 7.69 0.27
N LEU A 96 3.95 7.32 -0.71
CA LEU A 96 3.47 6.77 -2.00
C LEU A 96 2.62 5.52 -1.76
N TYR A 97 3.09 4.62 -0.91
CA TYR A 97 2.41 3.36 -0.59
C TYR A 97 1.06 3.60 0.12
N TYR A 98 1.01 4.50 1.11
CA TYR A 98 -0.23 4.84 1.80
C TYR A 98 -1.21 5.59 0.89
N GLN A 99 -0.76 6.51 0.02
CA GLN A 99 -1.65 7.23 -0.89
C GLN A 99 -2.46 6.32 -1.83
N ASP A 100 -1.93 5.14 -2.15
CA ASP A 100 -2.61 4.16 -3.01
C ASP A 100 -3.67 3.32 -2.25
N ASN A 101 -3.91 3.55 -0.96
CA ASN A 101 -5.01 2.91 -0.22
C ASN A 101 -6.35 3.62 -0.53
N PRO A 102 -7.32 2.94 -1.18
CA PRO A 102 -8.61 3.56 -1.52
C PRO A 102 -9.53 3.81 -0.31
N GLU A 103 -9.25 3.19 0.85
CA GLU A 103 -10.07 3.32 2.06
C GLU A 103 -9.72 4.57 2.89
N LEU A 104 -8.58 5.23 2.62
CA LEU A 104 -8.19 6.45 3.33
C LEU A 104 -9.15 7.62 3.04
N PRO A 105 -9.56 8.39 4.07
CA PRO A 105 -10.41 9.57 3.89
C PRO A 105 -9.67 10.72 3.20
N VAL A 106 -10.45 11.67 2.67
CA VAL A 106 -9.98 12.67 1.69
C VAL A 106 -9.03 13.72 2.29
N ASP A 107 -9.16 13.98 3.59
CA ASP A 107 -8.27 14.79 4.43
C ASP A 107 -6.89 14.13 4.59
N VAL A 108 -6.83 12.89 5.07
CA VAL A 108 -5.58 12.12 5.24
C VAL A 108 -4.90 11.90 3.88
N GLN A 109 -5.67 11.71 2.80
CA GLN A 109 -5.13 11.69 1.44
C GLN A 109 -4.54 13.05 0.99
N GLN A 110 -5.03 14.19 1.49
CA GLN A 110 -4.45 15.51 1.21
C GLN A 110 -3.16 15.74 2.01
N GLU A 111 -3.14 15.36 3.28
CA GLU A 111 -1.94 15.42 4.14
C GLU A 111 -0.78 14.62 3.54
N ILE A 112 -1.05 13.38 3.09
CA ILE A 112 -0.07 12.55 2.38
C ILE A 112 0.45 13.24 1.11
N ARG A 113 -0.43 13.90 0.33
CA ARG A 113 -0.03 14.61 -0.90
C ARG A 113 0.86 15.81 -0.58
N ALA A 114 0.47 16.64 0.39
CA ALA A 114 1.25 17.78 0.85
C ALA A 114 2.63 17.36 1.39
N ALA A 115 2.68 16.31 2.22
CA ALA A 115 3.92 15.73 2.73
C ALA A 115 4.83 15.16 1.62
N ARG A 116 4.24 14.62 0.55
CA ARG A 116 4.99 14.20 -0.66
C ARG A 116 5.49 15.36 -1.50
N GLU A 117 4.79 16.49 -1.52
CA GLU A 117 5.19 17.69 -2.25
C GLU A 117 6.30 18.45 -1.50
N ASP A 118 6.20 18.62 -0.19
CA ASP A 118 7.29 19.12 0.69
C ASP A 118 8.58 18.30 0.49
N LEU A 119 8.51 16.97 0.63
CA LEU A 119 9.66 16.09 0.33
C LEU A 119 10.18 16.23 -1.10
N ARG A 120 9.31 16.38 -2.10
CA ARG A 120 9.71 16.47 -3.51
C ARG A 120 10.48 17.74 -3.78
N ASP A 121 10.04 18.86 -3.24
CA ASP A 121 10.62 20.16 -3.54
C ASP A 121 11.84 20.45 -2.66
N VAL A 122 11.86 20.00 -1.39
CA VAL A 122 13.11 19.92 -0.60
C VAL A 122 14.16 19.06 -1.32
N LEU A 123 13.81 17.87 -1.84
CA LEU A 123 14.75 17.02 -2.59
C LEU A 123 15.19 17.59 -3.96
N ARG A 124 14.55 18.66 -4.45
CA ARG A 124 14.93 19.39 -5.67
C ARG A 124 15.81 20.60 -5.38
N ALA A 125 15.61 21.26 -4.25
CA ALA A 125 16.23 22.55 -3.92
C ALA A 125 17.73 22.49 -3.53
N HIS A 126 18.42 21.38 -3.80
CA HIS A 126 19.77 21.08 -3.29
C HIS A 126 19.87 21.30 -1.75
N PRO A 127 19.09 20.53 -0.97
CA PRO A 127 18.80 20.84 0.44
C PRO A 127 20.04 20.67 1.32
N LEU A 128 20.06 21.38 2.46
CA LEU A 128 21.05 21.13 3.50
C LEU A 128 20.66 19.91 4.34
N ARG A 129 21.61 19.44 5.17
CA ARG A 129 21.38 18.38 6.17
C ARG A 129 20.16 18.70 7.04
N ASP A 130 20.08 19.93 7.52
CA ASP A 130 19.11 20.35 8.53
C ASP A 130 17.71 20.53 7.93
N ASP A 131 17.62 20.86 6.64
CA ASP A 131 16.35 20.88 5.90
C ASP A 131 15.80 19.46 5.74
N LEU A 132 16.67 18.49 5.43
CA LEU A 132 16.32 17.08 5.35
C LEU A 132 15.90 16.52 6.73
N GLU A 133 16.58 16.90 7.81
CA GLU A 133 16.18 16.56 9.19
C GLU A 133 14.78 17.10 9.50
N ARG A 134 14.56 18.41 9.29
CA ARG A 134 13.27 19.09 9.55
C ARG A 134 12.12 18.50 8.75
N VAL A 135 12.28 18.25 7.45
CA VAL A 135 11.20 17.66 6.64
C VAL A 135 10.96 16.20 7.02
N CYS A 136 12.00 15.41 7.35
CA CYS A 136 11.83 14.03 7.79
C CYS A 136 11.07 13.94 9.13
N ALA A 137 11.34 14.87 10.07
CA ALA A 137 10.58 14.98 11.30
C ALA A 137 9.11 15.37 11.02
N ARG A 138 8.88 16.48 10.30
CA ARG A 138 7.53 16.98 9.97
C ARG A 138 6.65 15.92 9.30
N VAL A 139 7.23 15.13 8.38
CA VAL A 139 6.53 14.06 7.67
C VAL A 139 6.25 12.84 8.55
N ARG A 140 7.18 12.49 9.45
CA ARG A 140 7.00 11.37 10.38
C ARG A 140 5.94 11.69 11.44
N ASP A 141 6.03 12.89 12.00
CA ASP A 141 5.23 13.32 13.15
C ASP A 141 3.87 13.90 12.75
N GLY A 142 3.70 14.27 11.48
CA GLY A 142 2.41 14.48 10.81
C GLY A 142 1.98 13.25 10.02
N ALA A 143 1.84 13.37 8.70
CA ALA A 143 1.18 12.41 7.80
C ALA A 143 1.46 10.90 8.03
N VAL A 144 2.66 10.47 8.44
CA VAL A 144 2.92 9.05 8.77
C VAL A 144 2.30 8.64 10.12
N ARG A 145 2.33 9.51 11.14
CA ARG A 145 1.58 9.33 12.39
C ARG A 145 0.08 9.35 12.12
N ASP A 146 -0.40 10.35 11.38
CA ASP A 146 -1.84 10.61 11.22
C ASP A 146 -2.54 9.47 10.45
N VAL A 147 -1.86 8.88 9.46
CA VAL A 147 -2.28 7.62 8.82
C VAL A 147 -2.35 6.44 9.80
N LYS A 148 -1.35 6.26 10.67
CA LYS A 148 -1.36 5.18 11.68
C LYS A 148 -2.46 5.39 12.72
N GLU A 149 -2.73 6.64 13.10
CA GLU A 149 -3.81 7.00 14.01
C GLU A 149 -5.20 6.94 13.35
N TRP A 150 -5.32 7.04 12.02
CA TRP A 150 -6.54 6.64 11.32
C TRP A 150 -6.73 5.12 11.34
N PHE A 151 -5.71 4.33 10.97
CA PHE A 151 -5.79 2.86 11.03
C PHE A 151 -6.21 2.36 12.43
N ALA A 152 -5.63 2.94 13.49
CA ALA A 152 -5.90 2.63 14.90
C ALA A 152 -7.25 3.19 15.44
N ARG A 153 -8.03 3.88 14.61
CA ARG A 153 -9.39 4.36 14.94
C ARG A 153 -10.45 3.62 14.14
N GLU A 154 -10.22 3.43 12.85
CA GLU A 154 -11.18 2.82 11.91
C GLU A 154 -11.47 1.36 12.29
N TYR A 155 -10.43 0.52 12.34
CA TYR A 155 -10.58 -0.94 12.50
C TYR A 155 -10.63 -1.37 13.97
N ARG A 156 -10.35 -0.47 14.92
CA ARG A 156 -10.38 -0.74 16.38
C ARG A 156 -11.73 -1.29 16.85
N ARG A 157 -12.83 -0.93 16.18
CA ARG A 157 -14.14 -1.53 16.43
C ARG A 157 -14.14 -3.02 16.08
N ASP A 158 -13.78 -3.36 14.84
CA ASP A 158 -13.77 -4.74 14.35
C ASP A 158 -12.84 -5.62 15.20
N ILE A 159 -11.65 -5.11 15.53
CA ILE A 159 -10.67 -5.81 16.41
C ILE A 159 -11.24 -6.07 17.80
N ARG A 160 -11.93 -5.10 18.41
CA ARG A 160 -12.64 -5.30 19.68
C ARG A 160 -13.81 -6.27 19.57
N GLU A 161 -14.53 -6.29 18.46
CA GLU A 161 -15.55 -7.32 18.21
C GLU A 161 -14.91 -8.72 18.16
N LEU A 162 -13.70 -8.88 17.59
CA LEU A 162 -12.93 -10.13 17.65
C LEU A 162 -12.42 -10.49 19.05
N ALA A 163 -12.03 -9.51 19.86
CA ALA A 163 -11.63 -9.72 21.25
C ALA A 163 -12.83 -10.19 22.09
N ASN A 164 -13.97 -9.50 21.96
CA ASN A 164 -15.23 -9.85 22.62
C ASN A 164 -15.74 -11.26 22.20
N GLU A 165 -15.69 -11.60 20.90
CA GLU A 165 -15.99 -12.96 20.39
C GLU A 165 -15.15 -14.02 21.15
N TYR A 166 -13.84 -13.77 21.28
CA TYR A 166 -12.92 -14.69 21.96
C TYR A 166 -13.21 -14.77 23.47
N GLU A 167 -13.34 -13.64 24.15
CA GLU A 167 -13.51 -13.57 25.61
C GLU A 167 -14.83 -14.20 26.07
N GLN A 168 -15.93 -13.93 25.38
CA GLN A 168 -17.23 -14.58 25.65
C GLN A 168 -17.14 -16.09 25.47
N THR A 169 -16.47 -16.56 24.42
CA THR A 169 -16.28 -18.01 24.19
C THR A 169 -15.40 -18.62 25.28
N ALA A 170 -14.30 -17.96 25.66
CA ALA A 170 -13.37 -18.45 26.70
C ALA A 170 -14.00 -18.47 28.10
N ALA A 171 -14.85 -17.49 28.42
CA ALA A 171 -15.60 -17.40 29.67
C ALA A 171 -16.65 -18.52 29.82
N ALA A 172 -17.17 -19.07 28.72
CA ALA A 172 -18.15 -20.16 28.69
C ALA A 172 -17.58 -21.55 29.08
N GLY A 173 -16.61 -21.59 30.01
CA GLY A 173 -16.08 -22.83 30.59
C GLY A 173 -15.20 -23.67 29.66
N MET A 174 -14.58 -23.07 28.64
CA MET A 174 -13.72 -23.81 27.70
C MET A 174 -12.55 -24.53 28.40
N ASP A 175 -12.22 -25.71 27.89
CA ASP A 175 -10.97 -26.42 28.15
C ASP A 175 -9.74 -25.63 27.63
N ALA A 176 -8.58 -25.79 28.29
CA ALA A 176 -7.39 -24.96 28.10
C ALA A 176 -6.82 -25.05 26.67
N ASP A 177 -6.71 -26.25 26.10
CA ASP A 177 -6.26 -26.45 24.72
C ASP A 177 -7.21 -25.77 23.73
N LYS A 178 -8.53 -25.84 24.00
CA LYS A 178 -9.54 -25.20 23.16
C LYS A 178 -9.45 -23.66 23.26
N ARG A 179 -9.18 -23.09 24.45
CA ARG A 179 -8.91 -21.65 24.62
C ARG A 179 -7.69 -21.21 23.83
N MET A 180 -6.61 -22.01 23.86
CA MET A 180 -5.37 -21.72 23.11
C MET A 180 -5.59 -21.76 21.58
N VAL A 181 -6.39 -22.71 21.09
CA VAL A 181 -6.79 -22.78 19.67
C VAL A 181 -7.66 -21.58 19.28
N ALA A 182 -8.65 -21.21 20.10
CA ALA A 182 -9.52 -20.06 19.85
C ALA A 182 -8.74 -18.74 19.86
N LEU A 183 -7.85 -18.53 20.83
CA LEU A 183 -6.97 -17.35 20.92
C LEU A 183 -6.11 -17.21 19.66
N ARG A 184 -5.48 -18.31 19.25
CA ARG A 184 -4.68 -18.38 18.01
C ARG A 184 -5.49 -18.08 16.75
N GLN A 185 -6.77 -18.43 16.75
CA GLN A 185 -7.69 -18.11 15.66
C GLN A 185 -8.10 -16.63 15.67
N ALA A 186 -8.43 -16.06 16.83
CA ALA A 186 -8.81 -14.65 16.98
C ALA A 186 -7.65 -13.71 16.60
N VAL A 187 -6.47 -13.88 17.21
CA VAL A 187 -5.25 -13.11 16.88
C VAL A 187 -4.86 -13.32 15.41
N GLY A 188 -5.04 -14.52 14.86
CA GLY A 188 -4.82 -14.79 13.44
C GLY A 188 -5.81 -14.09 12.49
N LYS A 189 -7.08 -13.99 12.88
CA LYS A 189 -8.17 -13.28 12.15
C LYS A 189 -7.88 -11.77 12.15
N ALA A 190 -7.56 -11.20 13.32
CA ALA A 190 -7.15 -9.81 13.50
C ALA A 190 -5.90 -9.46 12.68
N ALA A 191 -4.83 -10.24 12.78
CA ALA A 191 -3.60 -9.99 12.04
C ALA A 191 -3.80 -10.07 10.52
N ALA A 192 -4.61 -11.01 10.03
CA ALA A 192 -4.94 -11.14 8.61
C ALA A 192 -5.84 -10.01 8.09
N MET A 193 -6.77 -9.50 8.91
CA MET A 193 -7.57 -8.31 8.62
C MET A 193 -6.67 -7.06 8.53
N MET A 194 -5.94 -6.73 9.59
CA MET A 194 -5.11 -5.53 9.64
C MET A 194 -4.01 -5.53 8.58
N SER A 195 -3.39 -6.68 8.29
CA SER A 195 -2.35 -6.77 7.24
C SER A 195 -2.92 -6.66 5.82
N ARG A 196 -4.22 -6.89 5.62
CA ARG A 196 -4.89 -6.60 4.35
C ARG A 196 -5.20 -5.12 4.21
N ASN A 197 -5.68 -4.48 5.28
CA ASN A 197 -6.17 -3.11 5.26
C ASN A 197 -5.02 -2.09 5.35
N CYS A 198 -4.01 -2.33 6.19
CA CYS A 198 -2.79 -1.50 6.27
C CYS A 198 -1.91 -1.60 5.02
N MET A 199 -1.99 -2.73 4.30
CA MET A 199 -1.07 -3.05 3.20
C MET A 199 -1.81 -3.58 1.95
N PRO A 200 -2.77 -2.81 1.39
CA PRO A 200 -3.72 -3.27 0.37
C PRO A 200 -3.07 -3.62 -0.98
N ARG A 201 -1.84 -3.15 -1.23
CA ARG A 201 -1.06 -3.44 -2.44
C ARG A 201 -0.07 -4.60 -2.32
N MET A 202 0.27 -5.04 -1.12
CA MET A 202 1.35 -6.01 -0.89
C MET A 202 0.97 -7.43 -1.36
N LEU A 203 1.94 -8.29 -1.71
CA LEU A 203 1.66 -9.69 -2.05
C LEU A 203 1.02 -10.43 -0.86
N GLU A 204 0.03 -11.29 -1.10
CA GLU A 204 -0.70 -11.98 -0.02
C GLU A 204 0.25 -12.82 0.86
N ARG A 205 1.24 -13.49 0.26
CA ARG A 205 2.31 -14.16 1.02
C ARG A 205 3.09 -13.23 1.95
N GLU A 206 3.35 -11.99 1.53
CA GLU A 206 4.07 -11.00 2.35
C GLU A 206 3.17 -10.47 3.47
N ARG A 207 1.86 -10.30 3.23
CA ARG A 207 0.86 -9.97 4.27
C ARG A 207 0.74 -11.09 5.30
N LEU A 208 0.66 -12.35 4.84
CA LEU A 208 0.59 -13.52 5.70
C LEU A 208 1.89 -13.75 6.50
N ALA A 209 3.05 -13.34 5.99
CA ALA A 209 4.29 -13.32 6.76
C ALA A 209 4.21 -12.27 7.89
N CYS A 210 3.86 -11.01 7.56
CA CYS A 210 3.62 -9.96 8.56
C CYS A 210 2.59 -10.40 9.62
N ALA A 211 1.47 -10.99 9.20
CA ALA A 211 0.40 -11.43 10.10
C ALA A 211 0.86 -12.53 11.05
N VAL A 212 1.67 -13.50 10.57
CA VAL A 212 2.23 -14.56 11.43
C VAL A 212 3.27 -13.99 12.41
N ASP A 213 4.17 -13.12 11.94
CA ASP A 213 5.21 -12.51 12.77
C ASP A 213 4.60 -11.62 13.86
N CYS A 214 3.60 -10.80 13.51
CA CYS A 214 2.90 -9.93 14.46
C CYS A 214 2.02 -10.75 15.42
N ALA A 215 1.29 -11.76 14.96
CA ALA A 215 0.48 -12.62 15.84
C ALA A 215 1.33 -13.40 16.85
N TRP A 216 2.52 -13.87 16.44
CA TRP A 216 3.48 -14.48 17.35
C TRP A 216 4.00 -13.46 18.37
N LEU A 217 4.41 -12.27 17.92
CA LEU A 217 4.93 -11.21 18.78
C LEU A 217 3.87 -10.67 19.76
N ALA A 218 2.59 -10.62 19.38
CA ALA A 218 1.49 -10.23 20.26
C ALA A 218 1.31 -11.22 21.40
N VAL A 219 1.23 -12.52 21.10
CA VAL A 219 1.07 -13.57 22.13
C VAL A 219 2.28 -13.59 23.08
N GLN A 220 3.50 -13.48 22.56
CA GLN A 220 4.71 -13.38 23.39
C GLN A 220 4.74 -12.08 24.21
N GLY A 221 4.28 -10.97 23.63
CA GLY A 221 4.26 -9.65 24.26
C GLY A 221 3.30 -9.54 25.44
N VAL A 222 2.17 -10.25 25.42
CA VAL A 222 1.25 -10.33 26.58
C VAL A 222 1.80 -11.25 27.66
N VAL A 223 2.35 -12.41 27.31
CA VAL A 223 2.95 -13.36 28.28
C VAL A 223 4.12 -12.76 29.06
N ALA A 224 4.82 -11.78 28.48
CA ALA A 224 5.91 -11.04 29.11
C ALA A 224 5.55 -9.57 29.46
N GLY A 225 4.26 -9.22 29.46
CA GLY A 225 3.77 -7.85 29.53
C GLY A 225 2.74 -7.59 30.64
N PRO A 226 1.98 -6.48 30.55
CA PRO A 226 0.93 -6.16 31.51
C PRO A 226 -0.24 -7.14 31.38
N GLU A 227 -0.75 -7.65 32.51
CA GLU A 227 -1.82 -8.66 32.58
C GLU A 227 -3.15 -8.25 31.92
N HIS A 228 -3.31 -6.95 31.60
CA HIS A 228 -4.55 -6.34 31.14
C HIS A 228 -4.62 -6.16 29.60
N VAL A 229 -3.55 -6.48 28.87
CA VAL A 229 -3.49 -6.25 27.41
C VAL A 229 -3.96 -7.48 26.64
N SER A 230 -5.04 -7.36 25.86
CA SER A 230 -5.47 -8.43 24.96
C SER A 230 -4.46 -8.60 23.81
N PRO A 231 -4.03 -9.83 23.45
CA PRO A 231 -3.16 -10.06 22.31
C PRO A 231 -3.88 -9.82 20.97
N VAL A 232 -5.21 -9.63 20.98
CA VAL A 232 -6.01 -9.25 19.81
C VAL A 232 -5.85 -7.76 19.52
N ASP A 233 -5.96 -6.89 20.53
CA ASP A 233 -5.67 -5.45 20.37
C ASP A 233 -4.18 -5.19 20.12
N LEU A 234 -3.29 -5.97 20.76
CA LEU A 234 -1.85 -5.81 20.56
C LEU A 234 -1.39 -6.18 19.14
N VAL A 235 -2.05 -7.13 18.46
CA VAL A 235 -1.69 -7.46 17.08
C VAL A 235 -2.10 -6.39 16.08
N GLU A 236 -3.17 -5.61 16.37
CA GLU A 236 -3.54 -4.43 15.59
C GLU A 236 -2.38 -3.43 15.52
N MET A 237 -1.91 -2.99 16.69
CA MET A 237 -0.87 -1.98 16.82
C MET A 237 0.48 -2.46 16.29
N LEU A 238 0.79 -3.77 16.42
CA LEU A 238 2.00 -4.37 15.85
C LEU A 238 1.97 -4.40 14.32
N VAL A 239 0.82 -4.69 13.68
CA VAL A 239 0.71 -4.65 12.22
C VAL A 239 0.77 -3.21 11.68
N ILE A 240 0.19 -2.24 12.41
CA ILE A 240 0.30 -0.81 12.08
C ILE A 240 1.77 -0.36 12.12
N GLU A 241 2.55 -0.76 13.13
CA GLU A 241 4.00 -0.48 13.17
C GLU A 241 4.80 -1.27 12.13
N TRP A 242 4.39 -2.50 11.79
CA TRP A 242 5.04 -3.25 10.71
C TRP A 242 4.86 -2.55 9.36
N SER A 243 3.74 -1.89 9.11
CA SER A 243 3.47 -1.16 7.85
C SER A 243 4.45 0.00 7.56
N ASP A 244 5.21 0.47 8.56
CA ASP A 244 6.17 1.54 8.39
C ASP A 244 7.51 1.03 7.86
N PHE A 245 7.72 1.16 6.55
CA PHE A 245 8.96 0.74 5.89
C PHE A 245 10.12 1.74 6.06
N SER A 246 9.91 2.91 6.68
CA SER A 246 10.96 3.93 6.92
C SER A 246 11.94 3.53 8.04
N GLU A 247 11.59 2.52 8.83
CA GLU A 247 12.38 1.99 9.95
C GLU A 247 12.62 0.47 9.85
N PRO A 248 13.74 -0.03 10.40
CA PRO A 248 14.03 -1.46 10.47
C PRO A 248 13.05 -2.17 11.40
N TRP A 249 12.73 -3.43 11.09
CA TRP A 249 11.83 -4.22 11.94
C TRP A 249 12.60 -4.68 13.18
N MET A 250 12.30 -4.03 14.31
CA MET A 250 12.91 -4.30 15.61
C MET A 250 11.81 -4.72 16.59
N PRO A 251 11.53 -6.04 16.77
CA PRO A 251 10.39 -6.54 17.54
C PRO A 251 10.21 -5.91 18.92
N ALA A 252 11.30 -5.77 19.70
CA ALA A 252 11.24 -5.16 21.04
C ALA A 252 10.98 -3.64 21.04
N THR A 253 11.21 -2.93 19.92
CA THR A 253 10.85 -1.51 19.78
C THR A 253 9.44 -1.37 19.23
N ALA A 254 9.03 -2.22 18.28
CA ALA A 254 7.65 -2.28 17.79
C ALA A 254 6.67 -2.63 18.93
N LEU A 255 6.99 -3.62 19.76
CA LEU A 255 6.21 -4.01 20.94
C LEU A 255 6.06 -2.87 21.95
N ARG A 256 7.16 -2.18 22.32
CA ARG A 256 7.10 -1.03 23.24
C ARG A 256 6.26 0.12 22.68
N ARG A 257 6.37 0.42 21.37
CA ARG A 257 5.53 1.45 20.73
C ARG A 257 4.07 1.04 20.65
N ALA A 258 3.78 -0.22 20.32
CA ALA A 258 2.43 -0.77 20.25
C ALA A 258 1.72 -0.69 21.60
N LEU A 259 2.36 -1.13 22.68
CA LEU A 259 1.87 -0.97 24.05
C LEU A 259 1.60 0.52 24.37
N SER A 260 2.59 1.40 24.12
CA SER A 260 2.42 2.84 24.35
C SER A 260 1.35 3.54 23.51
N ARG A 261 0.80 2.88 22.48
CA ARG A 261 -0.40 3.35 21.75
C ARG A 261 -1.68 2.83 22.39
N LEU A 262 -1.73 1.58 22.84
CA LEU A 262 -2.86 1.06 23.61
C LEU A 262 -3.07 1.88 24.87
N ASP A 263 -2.00 2.12 25.64
CA ASP A 263 -2.03 2.94 26.87
C ASP A 263 -2.69 4.32 26.63
N ARG A 264 -2.39 4.96 25.49
CA ARG A 264 -2.96 6.27 25.09
C ARG A 264 -4.38 6.15 24.52
N ALA A 265 -4.70 5.04 23.87
CA ALA A 265 -5.99 4.82 23.23
C ALA A 265 -7.07 4.36 24.23
N ASP A 266 -6.66 3.80 25.38
CA ASP A 266 -7.54 3.44 26.50
C ASP A 266 -7.51 4.46 27.64
N ALA A 267 -6.53 5.38 27.67
CA ALA A 267 -6.62 6.61 28.45
C ALA A 267 -7.88 7.39 28.03
N ARG A 268 -8.76 7.68 29.00
CA ARG A 268 -9.92 8.57 28.77
C ARG A 268 -9.42 9.95 28.34
N PRO A 269 -10.05 10.60 27.35
CA PRO A 269 -9.78 12.01 27.10
C PRO A 269 -10.05 12.80 28.38
N ALA A 270 -9.17 13.74 28.71
CA ALA A 270 -9.43 14.69 29.78
C ALA A 270 -10.76 15.42 29.51
N PRO A 271 -11.55 15.76 30.54
CA PRO A 271 -12.69 16.65 30.35
C PRO A 271 -12.24 17.92 29.62
N PRO A 272 -12.99 18.44 28.64
CA PRO A 272 -12.63 19.69 27.99
C PRO A 272 -12.54 20.78 29.06
N GLU A 273 -11.44 21.54 29.06
CA GLU A 273 -11.31 22.69 29.95
C GLU A 273 -12.48 23.65 29.70
N PRO A 274 -13.09 24.23 30.76
CA PRO A 274 -14.22 25.12 30.59
C PRO A 274 -13.80 26.32 29.73
N PRO A 275 -14.62 26.73 28.74
CA PRO A 275 -14.27 27.84 27.88
C PRO A 275 -14.07 29.12 28.71
N PRO A 276 -13.12 29.98 28.35
CA PRO A 276 -12.92 31.26 29.04
C PRO A 276 -14.21 32.09 28.98
N PRO A 277 -14.52 32.87 30.04
CA PRO A 277 -15.79 33.58 30.15
C PRO A 277 -15.96 34.60 29.02
N PRO A 278 -17.18 34.76 28.47
CA PRO A 278 -17.41 35.66 27.33
C PRO A 278 -17.41 37.13 27.77
N GLU A 279 -16.45 37.91 27.27
CA GLU A 279 -16.52 39.37 27.31
C GLU A 279 -17.62 39.86 26.35
N LEU A 280 -18.50 40.74 26.82
CA LEU A 280 -19.71 41.16 26.11
C LEU A 280 -19.73 42.66 25.81
N THR A 281 -19.75 42.99 24.51
CA THR A 281 -20.34 44.21 23.90
C THR A 281 -19.70 45.57 24.26
N ALA A 282 -19.76 46.65 23.46
CA ALA A 282 -20.23 46.93 22.09
C ALA A 282 -19.19 47.89 21.41
N ALA A 283 -19.35 48.60 20.29
CA ALA A 283 -20.39 48.85 19.27
C ALA A 283 -19.66 49.45 18.02
N ALA A 284 -20.21 49.65 16.81
CA ALA A 284 -21.50 49.34 16.17
C ALA A 284 -21.27 49.32 14.63
N ALA A 285 -22.33 49.43 13.81
CA ALA A 285 -22.27 49.68 12.35
C ALA A 285 -22.95 51.02 12.00
N PRO A 286 -22.86 51.51 10.73
CA PRO A 286 -23.85 51.07 9.75
C PRO A 286 -23.35 50.76 8.33
N GLU A 287 -24.26 50.17 7.56
CA GLU A 287 -24.19 49.66 6.19
C GLU A 287 -23.97 50.72 5.07
N ARG A 288 -23.50 50.28 3.88
CA ARG A 288 -24.35 49.98 2.69
C ARG A 288 -23.53 49.64 1.43
N GLY A 289 -24.06 48.75 0.57
CA GLY A 289 -23.41 48.38 -0.70
C GLY A 289 -23.97 47.16 -1.44
N ASP A 290 -25.28 47.10 -1.67
CA ASP A 290 -25.93 46.01 -2.45
C ASP A 290 -25.57 46.03 -3.95
N VAL A 291 -25.25 44.86 -4.53
CA VAL A 291 -25.64 44.49 -5.90
C VAL A 291 -25.99 42.99 -5.95
N VAL A 292 -27.07 42.64 -6.66
CA VAL A 292 -27.78 41.37 -6.53
C VAL A 292 -27.91 40.61 -7.88
N ILE A 293 -27.28 39.43 -7.95
CA ILE A 293 -27.80 38.16 -8.52
C ILE A 293 -27.96 37.95 -10.07
N ARG A 294 -27.23 36.91 -10.56
CA ARG A 294 -27.57 35.85 -11.57
C ARG A 294 -27.41 35.99 -13.10
N ASN A 295 -27.32 34.77 -13.68
CA ASN A 295 -27.66 34.28 -15.03
C ASN A 295 -26.62 34.39 -16.16
N GLY A 296 -26.62 33.39 -17.08
CA GLY A 296 -25.94 33.52 -18.39
C GLY A 296 -24.96 32.42 -18.86
N LYS A 297 -25.24 31.12 -18.63
CA LYS A 297 -24.48 29.96 -19.19
C LYS A 297 -23.89 30.21 -20.61
N ARG A 298 -22.58 30.03 -20.82
CA ARG A 298 -22.00 29.79 -22.16
C ARG A 298 -21.03 28.60 -22.22
N TYR A 299 -21.59 27.44 -22.53
CA TYR A 299 -20.82 26.25 -22.93
C TYR A 299 -20.15 26.46 -24.30
N ARG A 300 -18.83 26.26 -24.40
CA ARG A 300 -18.12 26.32 -25.67
C ARG A 300 -18.30 25.00 -26.44
N ARG A 301 -19.09 25.01 -27.53
CA ARG A 301 -19.27 23.85 -28.42
C ARG A 301 -17.95 23.47 -29.11
N VAL A 302 -17.24 22.48 -28.59
CA VAL A 302 -16.10 21.86 -29.29
C VAL A 302 -16.64 20.93 -30.38
N ARG A 303 -16.33 21.22 -31.65
CA ARG A 303 -16.68 20.34 -32.77
C ARG A 303 -15.85 19.05 -32.70
N VAL A 304 -16.47 17.95 -32.28
CA VAL A 304 -15.88 16.61 -32.43
C VAL A 304 -15.74 16.31 -33.93
N ARG A 305 -14.50 16.35 -34.44
CA ARG A 305 -14.19 16.10 -35.85
C ARG A 305 -14.36 14.61 -36.15
N ARG A 306 -15.56 14.20 -36.59
CA ARG A 306 -15.86 12.83 -37.03
C ARG A 306 -14.80 12.38 -38.05
N LYS A 307 -13.97 11.40 -37.67
CA LYS A 307 -12.99 10.78 -38.57
C LYS A 307 -13.76 9.87 -39.53
N HIS A 308 -13.72 10.16 -40.83
CA HIS A 308 -14.44 9.35 -41.83
C HIS A 308 -13.95 7.90 -41.80
N ARG A 309 -14.89 6.95 -41.69
CA ARG A 309 -14.64 5.58 -42.13
C ARG A 309 -14.47 5.61 -43.66
N ARG A 310 -13.37 5.05 -44.16
CA ARG A 310 -13.25 4.60 -45.56
C ARG A 310 -13.55 3.10 -45.62
N PRO A 311 -14.10 2.58 -46.73
CA PRO A 311 -14.69 1.24 -46.76
C PRO A 311 -13.65 0.13 -46.74
N HIS A 312 -14.05 -1.05 -46.26
CA HIS A 312 -13.30 -2.28 -46.50
C HIS A 312 -13.22 -2.55 -48.02
N ARG A 313 -12.02 -2.82 -48.53
CA ARG A 313 -11.85 -3.64 -49.73
C ARG A 313 -11.46 -5.04 -49.27
N HIS A 314 -12.23 -6.04 -49.72
CA HIS A 314 -11.77 -7.43 -49.64
C HIS A 314 -10.57 -7.62 -50.57
N LEU A 315 -9.52 -8.23 -50.05
CA LEU A 315 -8.43 -8.84 -50.80
C LEU A 315 -8.04 -10.11 -50.05
N TRP A 316 -8.47 -11.25 -50.57
CA TRP A 316 -8.08 -12.58 -50.07
C TRP A 316 -6.80 -13.05 -50.78
N ASN A 317 -6.18 -14.09 -50.20
CA ASN A 317 -5.14 -14.93 -50.81
C ASN A 317 -3.78 -14.26 -51.10
N ARG A 318 -3.03 -13.98 -50.02
CA ARG A 318 -1.57 -14.21 -49.93
C ARG A 318 -1.27 -14.84 -48.56
N GLY A 319 -0.19 -15.62 -48.45
CA GLY A 319 0.09 -16.47 -47.28
C GLY A 319 0.40 -15.70 -45.98
N LEU A 320 0.50 -16.44 -44.86
CA LEU A 320 0.67 -15.95 -43.47
C LEU A 320 1.39 -14.61 -43.40
N SER A 321 0.63 -13.54 -43.15
CA SER A 321 1.16 -12.20 -43.11
C SER A 321 1.72 -11.88 -41.72
N LEU A 322 2.59 -10.88 -41.64
CA LEU A 322 3.02 -10.33 -40.35
C LEU A 322 1.83 -9.87 -39.49
N ALA A 323 0.71 -9.45 -40.09
CA ALA A 323 -0.50 -9.11 -39.35
C ALA A 323 -1.15 -10.32 -38.68
N ASP A 324 -1.11 -11.50 -39.29
CA ASP A 324 -1.62 -12.75 -38.71
C ASP A 324 -0.71 -13.22 -37.56
N VAL A 325 0.61 -13.04 -37.70
CA VAL A 325 1.59 -13.26 -36.63
C VAL A 325 1.36 -12.29 -35.46
N PHE A 326 1.10 -11.00 -35.72
CA PHE A 326 0.76 -10.04 -34.66
C PHE A 326 -0.63 -10.27 -34.04
N LEU A 327 -1.62 -10.76 -34.80
CA LEU A 327 -2.95 -11.10 -34.28
C LEU A 327 -2.91 -12.36 -33.40
N SER A 328 -2.20 -13.40 -33.83
CA SER A 328 -1.98 -14.62 -33.04
C SER A 328 -1.12 -14.35 -31.80
N PHE A 329 -0.06 -13.55 -31.90
CA PHE A 329 0.70 -13.08 -30.74
C PHE A 329 -0.16 -12.22 -29.79
N GLY A 330 -0.98 -11.33 -30.33
CA GLY A 330 -1.91 -10.51 -29.54
C GLY A 330 -2.99 -11.32 -28.82
N GLN A 331 -3.51 -12.37 -29.47
CA GLN A 331 -4.39 -13.36 -28.83
C GLN A 331 -3.63 -14.16 -27.76
N TRP A 332 -2.43 -14.66 -28.05
CA TRP A 332 -1.61 -15.42 -27.10
C TRP A 332 -1.21 -14.59 -25.87
N LEU A 333 -0.88 -13.31 -26.04
CA LEU A 333 -0.64 -12.38 -24.95
C LEU A 333 -1.92 -12.16 -24.13
N ARG A 334 -3.08 -11.97 -24.78
CA ARG A 334 -4.38 -11.82 -24.12
C ARG A 334 -4.80 -13.08 -23.35
N TYR A 335 -4.56 -14.28 -23.89
CA TYR A 335 -4.81 -15.56 -23.22
C TYR A 335 -3.80 -15.80 -22.10
N SER A 336 -2.53 -15.43 -22.25
CA SER A 336 -1.51 -15.52 -21.19
C SER A 336 -1.83 -14.61 -20.01
N ILE A 337 -2.23 -13.35 -20.28
CA ILE A 337 -2.67 -12.41 -19.25
C ILE A 337 -3.96 -12.92 -18.57
N ARG A 338 -4.92 -13.45 -19.34
CA ARG A 338 -6.16 -14.01 -18.79
C ARG A 338 -5.91 -15.26 -17.94
N ALA A 339 -5.01 -16.15 -18.37
CA ALA A 339 -4.59 -17.32 -17.59
C ALA A 339 -3.86 -16.90 -16.31
N TRP A 340 -2.97 -15.90 -16.38
CA TRP A 340 -2.31 -15.34 -15.20
C TRP A 340 -3.28 -14.69 -14.21
N MET A 341 -4.34 -14.03 -14.69
CA MET A 341 -5.45 -13.53 -13.86
C MET A 341 -6.35 -14.64 -13.28
N LEU A 342 -6.38 -15.85 -13.88
CA LEU A 342 -7.17 -16.99 -13.42
C LEU A 342 -6.38 -17.95 -12.50
N TYR A 343 -5.06 -17.77 -12.40
CA TYR A 343 -4.16 -18.47 -11.47
C TYR A 343 -3.88 -17.65 -10.19
N ARG A 344 -4.64 -16.58 -9.97
CA ARG A 344 -4.56 -15.66 -8.83
C ARG A 344 -5.84 -15.72 -8.00
#